data_AF-A0A7C7DXR4-F1
#
_entry.id   AF-A0A7C7DXR4-F1
#
_cell.length_a   1.000
_cell.length_b   1.000
_cell.length_c   1.000
_cell.angle_alpha   90.00
_cell.angle_beta   90.00
_cell.angle_gamma   90.00
#
_symmetry.space_group_name_H-M   'P 1'
#
loop_
_entity.id
_entity.type
_entity.pdbx_description
1 polymer ?
#
loop_
_entity_poly.entity_id
_entity_poly.type
_entity_poly.pdbx_seq_one_letter_code
_entity_poly.pdbx_strand_id
1 'polypeptide(L)'
;MDTEVRTAGHGSIHAMGIWLATVEYSFVQEAPGDIEAKIYVTNGERDLSSDSIFAEEMILELEDGRWGRIETLGGSARNGVYRVHIVGGLSAAPIRNALQPGA
;
A
#
# COMPACT_ATOMS: atom_id res chain seq x y z
N MET A 1 -16.72 -22.72 3.86
CA MET A 1 -17.31 -21.50 3.29
C MET A 1 -16.36 -20.41 3.73
N ASP A 2 -15.34 -20.18 2.90
CA ASP A 2 -14.26 -19.24 3.19
C ASP A 2 -14.83 -17.83 3.18
N THR A 3 -14.68 -17.15 4.31
CA THR A 3 -15.17 -15.79 4.49
C THR A 3 -14.18 -14.86 3.82
N GLU A 4 -14.45 -14.48 2.57
CA GLU A 4 -13.69 -13.46 1.86
C GLU A 4 -13.76 -12.13 2.64
N VAL A 5 -12.68 -11.77 3.36
CA VAL A 5 -12.62 -10.49 4.06
C VAL A 5 -12.14 -9.43 3.08
N ARG A 6 -13.09 -8.59 2.64
CA ARG A 6 -12.82 -7.38 1.86
C ARG A 6 -12.50 -6.23 2.79
N THR A 7 -11.29 -5.72 2.71
CA THR A 7 -10.89 -4.50 3.41
C THR A 7 -10.76 -3.37 2.39
N ALA A 8 -11.24 -2.18 2.72
CA ALA A 8 -11.06 -0.96 1.94
C ALA A 8 -10.82 0.22 2.86
N GLY A 9 -10.06 1.21 2.38
CA GLY A 9 -9.71 2.40 3.16
C GLY A 9 -8.82 3.35 2.36
N HIS A 10 -8.21 4.32 3.04
CA HIS A 10 -7.24 5.23 2.43
C HIS A 10 -5.83 4.94 2.90
N GLY A 11 -4.87 5.31 2.07
CA GLY A 11 -3.46 5.23 2.36
C GLY A 11 -2.63 6.20 1.55
N SER A 12 -1.32 6.06 1.68
CA SER A 12 -0.35 6.80 0.90
C SER A 12 0.66 5.86 0.27
N ILE A 13 1.06 6.20 -0.95
CA ILE A 13 2.20 5.56 -1.61
C ILE A 13 3.43 6.43 -1.40
N HIS A 14 4.52 5.78 -0.99
CA HIS A 14 5.83 6.37 -0.84
C HIS A 14 6.87 5.59 -1.64
N ALA A 15 7.95 6.24 -2.05
CA ALA A 15 9.15 5.59 -2.57
C ALA A 15 10.39 6.32 -2.04
N MET A 16 11.41 5.58 -1.59
CA MET A 16 12.63 6.16 -1.00
C MET A 16 12.38 7.13 0.18
N GLY A 17 11.27 6.95 0.91
CA GLY A 17 10.84 7.87 1.98
C GLY A 17 10.22 9.19 1.50
N ILE A 18 9.97 9.33 0.19
CA ILE A 18 9.28 10.46 -0.43
C ILE A 18 7.83 10.08 -0.63
N TRP A 19 6.92 10.96 -0.22
CA TRP A 19 5.50 10.83 -0.52
C TRP A 19 5.26 11.00 -2.03
N LEU A 20 4.56 10.05 -2.62
CA LEU A 20 4.18 10.09 -4.04
C LEU A 20 2.70 10.42 -4.22
N ALA A 21 1.82 9.70 -3.51
CA ALA A 21 0.38 9.79 -3.75
C ALA A 21 -0.47 9.46 -2.54
N THR A 22 -1.70 9.98 -2.52
CA THR A 22 -2.79 9.48 -1.68
C THR A 22 -3.64 8.53 -2.52
N VAL A 23 -4.06 7.41 -1.92
CA VAL A 23 -4.82 6.36 -2.60
C VAL A 23 -6.02 5.92 -1.77
N GLU A 24 -7.08 5.53 -2.46
CA GLU A 24 -8.07 4.59 -1.96
C GLU A 24 -7.60 3.17 -2.32
N TYR A 25 -7.69 2.22 -1.38
CA TYR A 25 -7.34 0.83 -1.63
C TYR A 25 -8.51 -0.10 -1.31
N SER A 26 -8.46 -1.28 -1.93
CA SER A 26 -9.28 -2.42 -1.55
C SER A 26 -8.47 -3.70 -1.73
N PHE A 27 -8.54 -4.63 -0.79
CA PHE A 27 -7.88 -5.94 -0.92
C PHE A 27 -8.75 -7.08 -0.41
N VAL A 28 -8.47 -8.26 -0.97
CA VAL A 28 -9.09 -9.52 -0.59
C VAL A 28 -8.04 -10.35 0.13
N GLN A 29 -8.30 -10.70 1.39
CA GLN A 29 -7.38 -11.54 2.14
C GLN A 29 -7.80 -13.00 1.99
N GLU A 30 -7.16 -13.72 1.05
CA GLU A 30 -7.45 -15.16 0.81
C GLU A 30 -6.53 -16.09 1.63
N ALA A 31 -5.30 -15.66 1.95
CA ALA A 31 -4.33 -16.45 2.73
C ALA A 31 -3.27 -15.55 3.42
N PRO A 32 -2.58 -16.02 4.48
CA PRO A 32 -1.44 -15.31 5.05
C PRO A 32 -0.23 -15.39 4.12
N GLY A 33 0.24 -14.26 3.62
CA GLY A 33 1.48 -14.16 2.84
C GLY A 33 1.40 -13.07 1.77
N ASP A 34 0.59 -13.30 0.74
CA ASP A 34 0.49 -12.45 -0.44
C ASP A 34 -0.90 -11.86 -0.57
N ILE A 35 -0.99 -10.52 -0.60
CA ILE A 35 -2.26 -9.80 -0.67
C ILE A 35 -2.32 -9.08 -2.02
N GLU A 36 -3.31 -9.41 -2.85
CA GLU A 36 -3.64 -8.57 -4.01
C GLU A 36 -4.55 -7.42 -3.58
N ALA A 37 -4.19 -6.22 -4.02
CA ALA A 37 -4.96 -5.00 -3.79
C ALA A 37 -5.25 -4.28 -5.11
N LYS A 38 -6.41 -3.62 -5.15
CA LYS A 38 -6.69 -2.59 -6.14
C LYS A 38 -6.52 -1.23 -5.47
N ILE A 39 -5.73 -0.36 -6.10
CA ILE A 39 -5.53 1.02 -5.66
C ILE A 39 -6.08 2.01 -6.68
N TYR A 40 -6.60 3.12 -6.17
CA TYR A 40 -7.04 4.28 -6.93
C TYR A 40 -6.36 5.54 -6.39
N VAL A 41 -5.57 6.20 -7.23
CA VAL A 41 -4.86 7.43 -6.90
C VAL A 41 -5.85 8.59 -6.85
N THR A 42 -6.00 9.18 -5.66
CA THR A 42 -6.87 10.33 -5.44
C THR A 42 -6.11 11.66 -5.50
N ASN A 43 -4.80 11.65 -5.19
CA ASN A 43 -3.94 12.83 -5.25
C ASN A 43 -2.46 12.45 -5.45
N GLY A 44 -1.66 13.32 -6.08
CA GLY A 44 -0.22 13.14 -6.27
C GLY A 44 0.18 12.47 -7.60
N GLU A 45 1.28 11.72 -7.58
CA GLU A 45 1.83 10.99 -8.72
C GLU A 45 0.87 9.89 -9.18
N ARG A 46 0.62 9.83 -10.49
CA ARG A 46 -0.32 8.87 -11.07
C ARG A 46 0.38 7.70 -11.74
N ASP A 47 1.64 7.84 -12.16
CA ASP A 47 2.39 6.76 -12.77
C ASP A 47 3.06 5.88 -11.72
N LEU A 48 2.33 4.84 -11.34
CA LEU A 48 2.76 3.76 -10.45
C LEU A 48 3.02 2.47 -11.24
N SER A 49 3.21 2.56 -12.56
CA SER A 49 3.44 1.38 -13.41
C SER A 49 4.75 0.68 -13.06
N SER A 50 4.90 -0.57 -13.52
CA SER A 50 6.14 -1.34 -13.38
C SER A 50 7.35 -0.70 -14.08
N ASP A 51 7.10 0.19 -15.04
CA ASP A 51 8.14 0.91 -15.78
C ASP A 51 8.50 2.26 -15.12
N SER A 52 7.82 2.62 -14.03
CA SER A 52 8.10 3.82 -13.25
C SER A 52 9.47 3.71 -12.57
N ILE A 53 10.17 4.83 -12.47
CA ILE A 53 11.47 4.89 -11.78
C ILE A 53 11.39 4.51 -10.29
N PHE A 54 10.19 4.52 -9.72
CA PHE A 54 9.94 4.20 -8.31
C PHE A 54 9.52 2.75 -8.09
N ALA A 55 9.31 1.96 -9.16
CA ALA A 55 8.58 0.69 -9.11
C ALA A 55 9.13 -0.30 -8.08
N GLU A 56 10.46 -0.38 -7.93
CA GLU A 56 11.11 -1.33 -7.01
C GLU A 56 11.03 -0.93 -5.54
N GLU A 57 10.71 0.34 -5.24
CA GLU A 57 10.79 0.90 -3.88
C GLU A 57 9.44 1.41 -3.36
N MET A 58 8.35 1.11 -4.07
CA MET A 58 7.01 1.55 -3.66
C MET A 58 6.53 0.86 -2.39
N ILE A 59 6.06 1.66 -1.44
CA ILE A 59 5.47 1.23 -0.18
C ILE A 59 4.06 1.81 -0.11
N LEU A 60 3.07 0.96 0.20
CA LEU A 60 1.74 1.38 0.61
C LEU A 60 1.70 1.48 2.14
N GLU A 61 1.41 2.66 2.65
CA GLU A 61 1.10 2.91 4.07
C GLU A 61 -0.41 3.14 4.22
N LEU A 62 -1.05 2.39 5.12
CA LEU A 62 -2.48 2.50 5.41
C LEU A 62 -2.72 3.56 6.50
N GLU A 63 -3.95 4.09 6.58
CA GLU A 63 -4.37 5.02 7.64
C GLU A 63 -4.14 4.51 9.08
N ASP A 64 -4.14 3.20 9.30
CA ASP A 64 -3.87 2.59 10.61
C ASP A 64 -2.37 2.44 10.94
N GLY A 65 -1.49 2.93 10.06
CA GLY A 65 -0.03 2.89 10.20
C GLY A 65 0.61 1.57 9.80
N ARG A 66 -0.16 0.56 9.39
CA ARG A 66 0.41 -0.63 8.73
C ARG A 66 0.96 -0.26 7.37
N TRP A 67 1.96 -0.99 6.93
CA TRP A 67 2.60 -0.73 5.64
C TRP A 67 3.10 -2.01 4.98
N GLY A 68 3.29 -1.98 3.67
CA GLY A 68 3.85 -3.09 2.91
C GLY A 68 4.45 -2.62 1.60
N ARG A 69 5.48 -3.31 1.14
CA ARG A 69 6.04 -3.10 -0.20
C ARG A 69 5.01 -3.54 -1.23
N ILE A 70 4.84 -2.76 -2.29
CA ILE A 70 3.93 -3.10 -3.38
C ILE A 70 4.66 -3.30 -4.70
N GLU A 71 4.16 -4.25 -5.48
CA GLU A 71 4.55 -4.46 -6.88
C GLU A 71 3.33 -4.27 -7.77
N THR A 72 3.45 -3.44 -8.78
CA THR A 72 2.34 -3.18 -9.71
C THR A 72 2.20 -4.32 -10.71
N LEU A 73 1.07 -5.01 -10.67
CA LEU A 73 0.73 -6.11 -11.58
C LEU A 73 0.13 -5.61 -12.90
N GLY A 74 -0.45 -4.41 -12.90
CA GLY A 74 -1.03 -3.77 -14.07
C GLY A 74 -1.94 -2.60 -13.69
N GLY A 75 -2.27 -1.75 -14.66
CA GLY A 75 -3.12 -0.58 -14.40
C GLY A 75 -2.96 0.50 -15.46
N SER A 76 -3.39 1.71 -15.13
CA SER A 76 -3.32 2.85 -16.04
C SER A 76 -3.08 4.16 -15.28
N ALA A 77 -1.97 4.83 -15.60
CA ALA A 77 -1.65 6.17 -15.09
C ALA A 77 -2.72 7.20 -15.47
N ARG A 78 -3.30 7.06 -16.68
CA ARG A 78 -4.38 7.95 -17.14
C ARG A 78 -5.57 7.94 -16.20
N ASN A 79 -5.95 6.77 -15.69
CA ASN A 79 -7.10 6.59 -14.80
C ASN A 79 -6.71 6.56 -13.32
N GLY A 80 -5.41 6.50 -12.99
CA GLY A 80 -4.92 6.35 -11.62
C GLY A 80 -5.33 5.05 -10.96
N VAL A 81 -5.64 3.99 -11.72
CA VAL A 81 -6.13 2.72 -11.18
C VAL A 81 -5.11 1.62 -11.43
N TYR A 82 -4.74 0.89 -10.38
CA TYR A 82 -3.76 -0.19 -10.46
C TYR A 82 -4.20 -1.42 -9.66
N ARG A 83 -3.78 -2.59 -10.15
CA ARG A 83 -3.72 -3.83 -9.38
C ARG A 83 -2.29 -3.99 -8.90
N VAL A 84 -2.12 -4.22 -7.61
CA VAL A 84 -0.82 -4.36 -6.96
C VAL A 84 -0.80 -5.63 -6.10
N HIS A 85 0.39 -6.17 -5.90
CA HIS A 85 0.66 -7.24 -4.96
C HIS A 85 1.43 -6.64 -3.77
N ILE A 86 0.99 -6.93 -2.55
CA ILE A 86 1.70 -6.54 -1.32
C ILE A 86 2.66 -7.68 -0.94
N VAL A 87 3.95 -7.44 -1.19
CA VAL A 87 5.02 -8.44 -1.03
C VAL A 87 5.28 -8.73 0.44
N GLY A 88 5.11 -9.99 0.85
CA GLY A 88 5.30 -10.40 2.24
C GLY A 88 4.23 -9.89 3.21
N GLY A 89 3.14 -9.32 2.68
CA GLY A 89 1.99 -8.84 3.45
C GLY A 89 2.20 -7.48 4.12
N LEU A 90 1.26 -7.15 5.01
CA LEU A 90 1.27 -5.89 5.77
C LEU A 90 2.03 -6.07 7.08
N SER A 91 3.06 -5.24 7.27
CA SER A 91 3.74 -5.08 8.55
C SER A 91 2.92 -4.22 9.49
N ALA A 92 2.94 -4.57 10.78
CA ALA A 92 2.34 -3.75 11.83
C ALA A 92 2.99 -2.36 11.87
N ALA A 93 2.23 -1.34 12.28
CA ALA A 93 2.81 -0.05 12.61
C ALA A 93 3.96 -0.28 13.61
N PRO A 94 5.12 0.38 13.45
CA PRO A 94 6.11 0.37 14.51
C PRO A 94 5.40 0.85 15.77
N ILE A 95 5.38 0.01 16.81
CA ILE A 95 4.95 0.46 18.13
C ILE A 95 5.83 1.66 18.41
N ARG A 96 5.27 2.87 18.34
CA ARG A 96 5.94 4.06 18.82
C ARG A 96 6.19 3.71 20.27
N ASN A 97 7.43 3.32 20.60
CA ASN A 97 7.87 3.24 21.97
C ASN A 97 7.54 4.63 22.51
N ALA A 98 6.46 4.71 23.29
CA ALA A 98 6.19 5.88 24.09
C ALA A 98 7.50 6.12 24.81
N LEU A 99 8.16 7.24 24.48
CA LEU A 99 9.27 7.73 25.26
C LEU A 99 8.75 7.76 26.70
N GLN A 100 9.10 6.73 27.48
CA GLN A 100 8.88 6.76 28.91
C GLN A 100 9.63 8.01 29.36
N PRO A 101 8.96 9.00 29.97
CA PRO A 101 9.68 10.02 30.69
C PRO A 101 10.49 9.28 31.75
N GLY A 102 11.81 9.29 31.61
CA GLY A 102 12.70 8.69 32.57
C GLY A 102 12.48 9.32 33.95
N ALA A 103 12.33 8.42 34.92
CA ALA A 103 12.63 8.47 36.35
C ALA A 103 12.81 9.85 37.02
#